data_AF-K1GG77-F1
#
_entry.id   AF-K1GG77-F1
#
_cell.length_a   1.000
_cell.length_b   1.000
_cell.length_c   1.000
_cell.angle_alpha   90.00
_cell.angle_beta   90.00
_cell.angle_gamma   90.00
#
_symmetry.space_group_name_H-M   'P 1'
#
loop_
_entity.id
_entity.type
_entity.pdbx_description
1 polymer ?
#
loop_
_entity_poly.entity_id
_entity_poly.type
_entity_poly.pdbx_seq_one_letter_code
_entity_poly.pdbx_strand_id
1 'polypeptide(L)' 'MKVAYLFFNGQLRGSKKFYSNLIEKQEGDIYCADGGANIAYQLNLIPKEIYGDLDS' A
#
# COMPACT_ATOMS: atom_id res chain seq x y z
N MET A 1 -0.76 -16.63 -10.74
CA MET A 1 -1.92 -15.90 -10.19
C MET A 1 -1.51 -14.45 -10.05
N LYS A 2 -2.34 -13.48 -10.47
CA LYS A 2 -2.04 -12.05 -10.28
C LYS A 2 -2.54 -11.60 -8.91
N VAL A 3 -1.81 -10.71 -8.24
CA VAL A 3 -2.16 -10.18 -6.92
C VAL A 3 -2.25 -8.66 -6.99
N ALA A 4 -3.20 -8.10 -6.24
CA ALA A 4 -3.31 -6.67 -6.01
C ALA A 4 -3.30 -6.41 -4.49
N TYR A 5 -2.52 -5.43 -4.07
CA TYR A 5 -2.48 -4.89 -2.72
C TYR A 5 -3.18 -3.54 -2.71
N LEU A 6 -4.16 -3.38 -1.82
CA LEU A 6 -4.92 -2.13 -1.69
C LEU A 6 -4.69 -1.54 -0.30
N PHE A 7 -4.12 -0.34 -0.26
CA PHE A 7 -3.94 0.44 0.96
C PHE A 7 -5.11 1.41 1.15
N PHE A 8 -5.81 1.30 2.27
CA PHE A 8 -6.87 2.22 2.68
C PHE A 8 -6.34 3.30 3.61
N ASN A 9 -7.07 4.42 3.72
CA ASN A 9 -6.80 5.45 4.70
C ASN A 9 -7.06 4.92 6.13
N GLY A 10 -6.00 4.48 6.79
CA GLY A 10 -6.06 3.84 8.10
C GLY A 10 -4.68 3.78 8.74
N GLN A 11 -4.55 2.92 9.75
CA GLN A 11 -3.28 2.76 10.48
C GLN A 11 -2.58 1.45 10.11
N LEU A 12 -1.30 1.55 9.75
CA LEU A 12 -0.45 0.39 9.58
C LEU A 12 -0.14 -0.23 10.96
N ARG A 13 -0.73 -1.39 11.27
CA ARG A 13 -0.51 -2.10 12.54
C ARG A 13 0.55 -3.19 12.38
N GLY A 14 1.45 -3.29 13.35
CA GLY A 14 2.56 -4.25 13.31
C GLY A 14 3.82 -3.65 12.69
N SER A 15 4.73 -4.51 12.22
CA SER A 15 6.04 -4.08 11.73
C SER A 15 6.04 -3.82 10.23
N LYS A 16 6.72 -2.75 9.78
CA LYS A 16 6.96 -2.49 8.35
C LYS A 16 7.56 -3.71 7.64
N LYS A 17 8.46 -4.44 8.32
CA LYS A 17 9.13 -5.64 7.81
C LYS A 17 8.16 -6.76 7.42
N PHE A 18 7.04 -6.91 8.15
CA PHE A 18 6.01 -7.89 7.78
C PHE A 18 5.44 -7.59 6.38
N TYR A 19 5.09 -6.34 6.12
CA TYR A 19 4.51 -5.92 4.84
C TYR A 19 5.51 -5.99 3.69
N SER A 20 6.75 -5.54 3.91
CA SER A 20 7.81 -5.66 2.90
C SER A 20 8.05 -7.12 2.53
N ASN A 21 8.19 -8.01 3.52
CA ASN A 21 8.39 -9.44 3.28
C ASN A 21 7.18 -10.09 2.55
N LEU A 22 5.96 -9.66 2.85
CA LEU A 22 4.76 -10.16 2.19
C LEU A 22 4.77 -9.82 0.70
N ILE A 23 5.08 -8.57 0.36
CA ILE A 23 5.10 -8.07 -1.02
C ILE A 23 6.29 -8.64 -1.80
N GLU A 24 7.46 -8.77 -1.16
CA GLU A 24 8.63 -9.40 -1.77
C GLU A 24 8.40 -10.89 -2.08
N LYS A 25 7.70 -11.60 -1.18
CA LYS A 25 7.41 -13.03 -1.35
C LYS A 25 6.37 -13.27 -2.46
N GLN A 26 5.48 -12.32 -2.68
CA GLN A 26 4.42 -12.43 -3.67
C GLN A 26 4.24 -11.10 -4.39
N GLU A 27 4.96 -10.94 -5.50
CA GLU A 27 4.89 -9.73 -6.30
C GLU A 27 3.45 -9.46 -6.77
N GLY A 28 3.02 -8.21 -6.65
CA GLY A 28 1.67 -7.78 -6.95
C GLY A 28 1.59 -6.28 -7.18
N ASP A 29 0.51 -5.88 -7.84
CA ASP A 29 0.26 -4.48 -8.16
C ASP A 29 -0.26 -3.74 -6.92
N ILE A 30 0.22 -2.52 -6.71
CA ILE A 30 -0.11 -1.73 -5.53
C ILE A 30 -1.07 -0.60 -5.90
N TYR A 31 -2.14 -0.46 -5.14
CA TYR A 31 -3.17 0.57 -5.30
C TYR A 31 -3.44 1.26 -3.95
N CYS A 32 -3.83 2.52 -3.99
CA CYS A 32 -4.12 3.30 -2.80
C CYS A 32 -5.49 3.98 -2.90
N ALA A 33 -6.24 3.97 -1.81
CA ALA A 33 -7.42 4.79 -1.62
C ALA A 33 -7.05 5.98 -0.74
N ASP A 34 -6.96 7.16 -1.36
CA ASP A 34 -6.75 8.46 -0.74
C ASP A 34 -5.56 8.45 0.24
N GLY A 35 -5.77 8.72 1.54
CA GLY A 35 -4.72 8.68 2.57
C GLY A 35 -3.99 7.33 2.71
N GLY A 36 -4.48 6.25 2.08
CA GLY A 36 -3.73 5.00 1.92
C GLY A 36 -2.37 5.18 1.22
N ALA A 37 -2.22 6.23 0.39
CA ALA A 37 -0.95 6.60 -0.23
C ALA A 37 0.13 6.94 0.81
N ASN A 38 -0.25 7.48 1.97
CA ASN A 38 0.68 7.75 3.07
C ASN A 38 1.31 6.47 3.61
N ILE A 39 0.55 5.36 3.62
CA ILE A 39 1.07 4.05 4.05
C ILE A 39 2.04 3.49 3.02
N ALA A 40 1.71 3.56 1.73
CA ALA A 40 2.61 3.14 0.66
C ALA A 40 3.93 3.93 0.71
N TYR A 41 3.86 5.23 0.93
CA TYR A 41 5.03 6.10 1.14
C TYR A 41 5.86 5.66 2.36
N GLN A 42 5.22 5.40 3.51
CA GLN A 42 5.91 4.91 4.72
C GLN A 42 6.63 3.57 4.53
N LEU A 43 6.15 2.75 3.60
CA LEU A 43 6.71 1.45 3.23
C LEU A 43 7.70 1.52 2.05
N ASN A 44 7.94 2.72 1.50
CA ASN A 44 8.78 2.94 0.31
C ASN A 44 8.31 2.13 -0.91
N LEU A 45 6.99 2.13 -1.14
CA LEU A 45 6.32 1.44 -2.25
C LEU A 45 5.75 2.45 -3.23
N ILE A 46 5.75 2.11 -4.52
CA ILE A 46 5.17 2.95 -5.58
C ILE A 46 3.83 2.33 -5.99
N PRO A 47 2.69 2.99 -5.69
CA PRO A 47 1.39 2.56 -6.20
C PRO A 47 1.29 2.81 -7.70
N LYS A 48 0.58 1.93 -8.43
CA LYS A 48 0.20 2.15 -9.83
C LYS A 48 -0.80 3.29 -9.96
N GLU A 49 -1.77 3.32 -9.05
CA GLU A 49 -2.86 4.29 -9.07
C GLU A 49 -3.26 4.67 -7.63
N ILE A 50 -3.71 5.92 -7.46
CA ILE A 50 -4.24 6.48 -6.22
C ILE A 50 -5.63 7.03 -6.55
N TYR A 51 -6.65 6.63 -5.80
CA TYR A 51 -8.03 7.07 -5.99
C TYR A 51 -8.54 7.81 -4.75
N GLY A 52 -9.08 9.00 -4.91
CA GLY A 52 -9.61 9.81 -3.80
C GLY A 52 -9.89 11.24 -4.25
N ASP A 53 -10.48 12.02 -3.35
CA ASP A 53 -10.56 13.48 -3.40
C ASP A 53 -9.22 14.16 -3.03
N LEU A 54 -8.31 13.42 -2.37
CA LEU A 54 -6.94 13.82 -2.05
C LEU A 54 -6.85 14.92 -0.98
N ASP A 55 -7.80 14.95 -0.05
CA ASP A 55 -7.84 15.92 1.06
C ASP A 55 -7.44 15.32 2.43
N SER A 56 -7.05 14.03 2.47
CA SER A 56 -6.61 13.28 3.66
C SER A 56 -5.12 13.35 4.01
#